data_AF-A0A0E4BS45-F1
#
_entry.id   AF-A0A0E4BS45-F1
#
_cell.length_a   1.000
_cell.length_b   1.000
_cell.length_c   1.000
_cell.angle_alpha   90.00
_cell.angle_beta   90.00
_cell.angle_gamma   90.00
#
_symmetry.space_group_name_H-M   'P 1'
#
loop_
_entity.id
_entity.type
_entity.pdbx_description
1 polymer ?
#
loop_
_entity_poly.entity_id
_entity_poly.type
_entity_poly.pdbx_seq_one_letter_code
_entity_poly.pdbx_strand_id
1 'polypeptide(L)'
;MARNEFRKSQGVVPFGVGATVDFENESLMSAGLDVWPSEKAEGAAWLKIMEATQIADGRLARRLSSDLKRKIEFFLSPTEAPELTGFQPQQQPGRVFMPFVRFPNWYFCPRCRILKRIAWNTQSSPNAAELKCSNMGRRVEGKGDPCGSLKISRRPTMSPVRFVVACENGHISDFPWSRWAHQNSDKDCDGGENGSLYLYSTPSAGLAGVVVGCVKCNSNRSMAGAFQKDVLHRIFPSGCPGERPWLGPKGVEECRDKIPQTIQRGASNAYFAKVVSSILIPPYSAQIQQILDRPDIWAEIESLPTVDGSVEPFLRIKAKNLGVDPTLSFKQYESVAPTARWMQKAMSCRRKYVIAMMSTRHMEVLGRQSLSVTISIRREFPSRTIRIGSDNSSRG
;
A
#
# COMPACT_ATOMS: atom_id res chain seq x y z
N MET A 1 3.28 11.61 -4.45
CA MET A 1 4.22 11.10 -5.48
C MET A 1 3.60 9.93 -6.21
N ALA A 2 4.13 9.59 -7.39
CA ALA A 2 3.62 8.58 -8.32
C ALA A 2 4.79 7.81 -8.95
N ARG A 3 4.64 6.50 -9.15
CA ARG A 3 5.72 5.63 -9.68
C ARG A 3 5.20 4.69 -10.77
N ASN A 4 5.77 4.80 -11.98
CA ASN A 4 5.45 3.94 -13.13
C ASN A 4 5.81 2.47 -12.88
N GLU A 5 6.87 2.22 -12.10
CA GLU A 5 7.38 0.89 -11.79
C GLU A 5 6.45 0.08 -10.88
N PHE A 6 5.50 0.73 -10.19
CA PHE A 6 4.61 0.09 -9.24
C PHE A 6 3.47 -0.64 -9.94
N ARG A 7 3.39 -1.95 -9.74
CA ARG A 7 2.35 -2.79 -10.33
C ARG A 7 1.14 -2.86 -9.42
N LYS A 8 -0.07 -2.87 -10.00
CA LYS A 8 -1.33 -2.98 -9.26
C LYS A 8 -1.35 -4.17 -8.30
N SER A 9 -0.83 -5.33 -8.72
CA SER A 9 -0.77 -6.54 -7.89
C SER A 9 0.13 -6.37 -6.66
N GLN A 10 1.16 -5.53 -6.72
CA GLN A 10 2.04 -5.26 -5.58
C GLN A 10 1.32 -4.44 -4.51
N GLY A 11 0.46 -3.50 -4.90
CA GLY A 11 -0.42 -2.76 -3.97
C GLY A 11 -1.51 -3.59 -3.33
N VAL A 12 -1.56 -4.87 -3.71
CA VAL A 12 -2.49 -5.85 -3.20
C VAL A 12 -1.77 -6.87 -2.30
N VAL A 13 -0.72 -7.50 -2.80
CA VAL A 13 0.17 -8.36 -2.00
C VAL A 13 1.58 -8.21 -2.60
N PRO A 14 2.63 -7.99 -1.79
CA PRO A 14 2.64 -7.97 -0.33
C PRO A 14 2.31 -6.61 0.29
N PHE A 15 2.13 -5.56 -0.50
CA PHE A 15 1.93 -4.20 0.00
C PHE A 15 0.46 -3.82 0.08
N GLY A 16 0.20 -2.64 0.62
CA GLY A 16 -1.11 -2.02 0.75
C GLY A 16 -0.95 -0.64 1.36
N VAL A 17 -2.06 0.01 1.74
CA VAL A 17 -2.02 1.31 2.42
C VAL A 17 -1.15 1.22 3.67
N GLY A 18 -0.22 2.16 3.82
CA GLY A 18 0.74 2.19 4.93
C GLY A 18 1.92 1.22 4.81
N ALA A 19 2.03 0.46 3.71
CA ALA A 19 3.22 -0.34 3.44
C ALA A 19 4.34 0.54 2.89
N THR A 20 5.59 0.26 3.29
CA THR A 20 6.78 0.89 2.71
C THR A 20 7.24 0.09 1.48
N VAL A 21 7.55 0.80 0.41
CA VAL A 21 8.03 0.27 -0.88
C VAL A 21 9.34 0.95 -1.23
N ASP A 22 10.33 0.13 -1.56
CA ASP A 22 11.69 0.56 -1.88
C ASP A 22 11.83 0.75 -3.37
N PHE A 23 12.30 1.94 -3.75
CA PHE A 23 12.69 2.29 -5.11
C PHE A 23 14.20 2.59 -5.11
N GLU A 24 14.82 2.60 -6.29
CA GLU A 24 16.30 2.64 -6.44
C GLU A 24 17.00 3.74 -5.62
N ASN A 25 16.35 4.91 -5.42
CA ASN A 25 16.93 6.03 -4.69
C ASN A 25 16.02 6.60 -3.59
N GLU A 26 14.95 5.89 -3.23
CA GLU A 26 14.03 6.37 -2.20
C GLU A 26 13.16 5.29 -1.59
N SER A 27 12.54 5.65 -0.47
CA SER A 27 11.58 4.85 0.23
C SER A 27 10.27 5.61 0.30
N LEU A 28 9.20 4.98 -0.15
CA LEU A 28 7.87 5.57 -0.17
C LEU A 28 6.87 4.69 0.55
N MET A 29 5.82 5.28 1.12
CA MET A 29 4.68 4.55 1.66
C MET A 29 3.44 4.78 0.81
N SER A 30 2.66 3.72 0.57
CA SER A 30 1.35 3.84 -0.08
C SER A 30 0.42 4.67 0.79
N ALA A 31 -0.15 5.74 0.22
CA ALA A 31 -0.94 6.71 0.96
C ALA A 31 -2.34 6.18 1.35
N GLY A 32 -2.94 6.83 2.35
CA GLY A 32 -4.33 6.58 2.79
C GLY A 32 -5.36 6.78 1.68
N LEU A 33 -6.52 6.14 1.84
CA LEU A 33 -7.64 6.22 0.90
C LEU A 33 -8.13 7.66 0.67
N ASP A 34 -8.00 8.53 1.67
CA ASP A 34 -8.45 9.94 1.64
C ASP A 34 -7.75 10.81 0.57
N VAL A 35 -6.65 10.29 0.00
CA VAL A 35 -5.90 10.95 -1.08
C VAL A 35 -5.84 10.10 -2.35
N TRP A 36 -6.64 9.05 -2.43
CA TRP A 36 -6.73 8.26 -3.65
C TRP A 36 -7.44 9.03 -4.76
N PRO A 37 -7.16 8.67 -6.04
CA PRO A 37 -7.80 9.31 -7.18
C PRO A 37 -9.33 9.32 -7.12
N SER A 38 -9.94 8.29 -6.54
CA SER A 38 -11.39 8.19 -6.34
C SER A 38 -11.95 9.26 -5.41
N GLU A 39 -11.17 9.74 -4.44
CA GLU A 39 -11.58 10.79 -3.50
C GLU A 39 -11.26 12.20 -4.02
N LYS A 40 -10.28 12.33 -4.92
CA LYS A 40 -9.81 13.62 -5.44
C LYS A 40 -10.43 14.02 -6.77
N ALA A 41 -10.94 13.07 -7.54
CA ALA A 41 -11.56 13.35 -8.82
C ALA A 41 -12.99 13.88 -8.65
N GLU A 42 -13.42 14.71 -9.59
CA GLU A 42 -14.76 15.28 -9.64
C GLU A 42 -15.43 14.99 -10.99
N GLY A 43 -16.76 15.07 -11.03
CA GLY A 43 -17.57 14.96 -12.25
C GLY A 43 -17.34 13.67 -13.05
N ALA A 44 -17.15 13.81 -14.36
CA ALA A 44 -17.01 12.66 -15.27
C ALA A 44 -15.75 11.82 -15.02
N ALA A 45 -14.69 12.41 -14.47
CA ALA A 45 -13.47 11.68 -14.15
C ALA A 45 -13.68 10.75 -12.94
N TRP A 46 -14.38 11.25 -11.91
CA TRP A 46 -14.75 10.46 -10.73
C TRP A 46 -15.53 9.20 -11.11
N LEU A 47 -16.60 9.35 -11.92
CA LEU A 47 -17.43 8.23 -12.37
C LEU A 47 -16.59 7.14 -13.02
N LYS A 48 -15.68 7.53 -13.92
CA LYS A 48 -14.85 6.57 -14.65
C LYS A 48 -13.81 5.89 -13.76
N ILE A 49 -13.25 6.59 -12.77
CA ILE A 49 -12.32 6.00 -11.80
C ILE A 49 -13.05 4.98 -10.92
N MET A 50 -14.22 5.36 -10.40
CA MET A 50 -15.07 4.46 -9.61
C MET A 50 -15.44 3.21 -10.41
N GLU A 51 -15.90 3.37 -11.66
CA GLU A 51 -16.25 2.25 -12.53
C GLU A 51 -15.08 1.29 -12.83
N ALA A 52 -13.84 1.76 -12.71
CA ALA A 52 -12.64 0.97 -12.96
C ALA A 52 -12.04 0.34 -11.68
N THR A 53 -12.29 0.93 -10.51
CA THR A 53 -11.62 0.56 -9.25
C THR A 53 -12.55 -0.04 -8.21
N GLN A 54 -13.83 0.27 -8.25
CA GLN A 54 -14.81 -0.21 -7.29
C GLN A 54 -15.04 -1.71 -7.45
N ILE A 55 -14.96 -2.42 -6.33
CA ILE A 55 -15.28 -3.84 -6.21
C ILE A 55 -16.42 -3.96 -5.22
N ALA A 56 -17.53 -4.56 -5.65
CA ALA A 56 -18.65 -4.86 -4.80
C ALA A 56 -18.71 -6.37 -4.51
N ASP A 57 -18.66 -6.73 -3.23
CA ASP A 57 -18.94 -8.09 -2.73
C ASP A 57 -19.75 -7.93 -1.44
N GLY A 58 -21.08 -8.06 -1.54
CA GLY A 58 -22.00 -7.84 -0.41
C GLY A 58 -21.81 -8.83 0.73
N ARG A 59 -21.26 -10.03 0.47
CA ARG A 59 -20.99 -11.01 1.51
C ARG A 59 -19.73 -10.64 2.29
N LEU A 60 -18.65 -10.34 1.57
CA LEU A 60 -17.41 -9.87 2.19
C LEU A 60 -17.67 -8.57 2.94
N ALA A 61 -18.36 -7.60 2.32
CA ALA A 61 -18.72 -6.33 2.93
C ALA A 61 -19.53 -6.51 4.22
N ARG A 62 -20.56 -7.37 4.25
CA ARG A 62 -21.32 -7.66 5.48
C ARG A 62 -20.47 -8.28 6.57
N ARG A 63 -19.67 -9.31 6.24
CA ARG A 63 -18.77 -9.97 7.20
C ARG A 63 -17.86 -8.94 7.86
N LEU A 64 -17.19 -8.12 7.06
CA LEU A 64 -16.25 -7.13 7.58
C LEU A 64 -16.95 -5.98 8.27
N SER A 65 -18.15 -5.62 7.84
CA SER A 65 -18.92 -4.60 8.54
C SER A 65 -19.21 -5.03 9.97
N SER A 66 -19.50 -6.32 10.17
CA SER A 66 -19.67 -6.92 11.49
C SER A 66 -18.34 -7.00 12.25
N ASP A 67 -17.29 -7.58 11.64
CA ASP A 67 -15.97 -7.76 12.27
C ASP A 67 -15.34 -6.42 12.70
N LEU A 68 -15.49 -5.38 11.88
CA LEU A 68 -14.87 -4.07 12.06
C LEU A 68 -15.79 -3.05 12.74
N LYS A 69 -17.04 -3.42 13.00
CA LYS A 69 -18.07 -2.54 13.59
C LYS A 69 -18.23 -1.21 12.83
N ARG A 70 -18.10 -1.26 11.50
CA ARG A 70 -18.20 -0.10 10.61
C ARG A 70 -18.90 -0.52 9.33
N LYS A 71 -19.88 0.26 8.86
CA LYS A 71 -20.56 -0.02 7.59
C LYS A 71 -19.56 0.05 6.43
N ILE A 72 -19.44 -1.05 5.69
CA ILE A 72 -18.69 -1.17 4.44
C ILE A 72 -19.68 -1.48 3.33
N GLU A 73 -19.68 -0.67 2.29
CA GLU A 73 -20.60 -0.82 1.15
C GLU A 73 -19.88 -1.40 -0.07
N PHE A 74 -18.63 -1.00 -0.28
CA PHE A 74 -17.81 -1.43 -1.40
C PHE A 74 -16.33 -1.35 -1.03
N PHE A 75 -15.50 -1.80 -1.97
CA PHE A 75 -14.05 -1.80 -1.86
C PHE A 75 -13.43 -1.08 -3.06
N LEU A 76 -12.18 -0.65 -2.92
CA LEU A 76 -11.42 -0.02 -3.98
C LEU A 76 -10.17 -0.84 -4.27
N SER A 77 -9.97 -1.19 -5.53
CA SER A 77 -8.73 -1.79 -6.00
C SER A 77 -7.68 -0.70 -6.23
N PRO A 78 -6.37 -0.97 -5.97
CA PRO A 78 -5.32 -0.02 -6.31
C PRO A 78 -5.35 0.35 -7.79
N THR A 79 -4.96 1.59 -8.08
CA THR A 79 -4.83 2.06 -9.47
C THR A 79 -3.48 1.67 -10.05
N GLU A 80 -3.40 1.58 -11.38
CA GLU A 80 -2.18 1.25 -12.11
C GLU A 80 -1.67 2.47 -12.88
N ALA A 81 -0.36 2.67 -12.92
CA ALA A 81 0.24 3.72 -13.72
C ALA A 81 -0.05 3.49 -15.21
N PRO A 82 -0.33 4.56 -15.99
CA PRO A 82 -0.46 4.44 -17.43
C PRO A 82 0.86 4.03 -18.09
N GLU A 83 0.79 3.18 -19.11
CA GLU A 83 1.93 2.94 -20.01
C GLU A 83 2.32 4.27 -20.67
N LEU A 84 3.60 4.64 -20.59
CA LEU A 84 4.13 5.93 -21.06
C LEU A 84 3.87 6.16 -22.57
N THR A 85 3.68 5.10 -23.35
CA THR A 85 3.36 5.17 -24.79
C THR A 85 1.86 5.33 -25.00
N GLY A 86 1.44 6.51 -25.50
CA GLY A 86 0.07 6.73 -25.98
C GLY A 86 -0.96 7.10 -24.91
N PHE A 87 -0.53 7.58 -23.74
CA PHE A 87 -1.46 7.98 -22.67
C PHE A 87 -2.37 9.14 -23.09
N GLN A 88 -3.64 8.83 -23.34
CA GLN A 88 -4.73 9.78 -23.50
C GLN A 88 -5.57 9.73 -22.20
N PRO A 89 -5.48 10.73 -21.31
CA PRO A 89 -6.20 10.75 -20.03
C PRO A 89 -7.71 10.53 -20.16
N GLN A 90 -8.30 10.94 -21.28
CA GLN A 90 -9.73 10.77 -21.56
C GLN A 90 -10.11 9.31 -21.92
N GLN A 91 -9.17 8.51 -22.44
CA GLN A 91 -9.41 7.15 -22.95
C GLN A 91 -9.07 6.03 -21.95
N GLN A 92 -8.26 6.31 -20.91
CA GLN A 92 -7.88 5.30 -19.90
C GLN A 92 -8.05 5.80 -18.45
N PRO A 93 -9.28 6.07 -18.02
CA PRO A 93 -9.56 6.69 -16.72
C PRO A 93 -9.26 5.81 -15.50
N GLY A 94 -9.14 4.49 -15.68
CA GLY A 94 -8.71 3.56 -14.63
C GLY A 94 -7.18 3.52 -14.42
N ARG A 95 -6.41 4.17 -15.30
CA ARG A 95 -4.95 4.27 -15.21
C ARG A 95 -4.56 5.60 -14.58
N VAL A 96 -4.70 5.67 -13.26
CA VAL A 96 -4.26 6.80 -12.45
C VAL A 96 -3.14 6.35 -11.53
N PHE A 97 -2.19 7.23 -11.28
CA PHE A 97 -1.09 6.92 -10.39
C PHE A 97 -1.54 6.62 -8.97
N MET A 98 -1.05 5.51 -8.42
CA MET A 98 -1.19 5.22 -7.01
C MET A 98 -0.46 6.30 -6.19
N PRO A 99 -1.12 6.92 -5.21
CA PRO A 99 -0.49 7.95 -4.40
C PRO A 99 0.48 7.34 -3.37
N PHE A 100 1.66 7.93 -3.31
CA PHE A 100 2.69 7.62 -2.32
C PHE A 100 3.13 8.86 -1.55
N VAL A 101 3.53 8.65 -0.29
CA VAL A 101 4.18 9.64 0.58
C VAL A 101 5.63 9.22 0.86
N ARG A 102 6.48 10.18 1.23
CA ARG A 102 7.88 9.89 1.57
C ARG A 102 7.95 9.36 2.99
N PHE A 103 8.62 8.23 3.20
CA PHE A 103 8.95 7.73 4.53
C PHE A 103 10.05 6.66 4.45
N PRO A 104 11.06 6.68 5.33
CA PRO A 104 11.33 7.68 6.38
C PRO A 104 11.64 9.06 5.80
N ASN A 105 11.60 10.08 6.66
CA ASN A 105 12.02 11.43 6.30
C ASN A 105 13.51 11.67 6.59
N TRP A 106 14.17 10.81 7.36
CA TRP A 106 15.62 10.87 7.54
C TRP A 106 16.37 10.15 6.42
N TYR A 107 17.40 10.83 5.92
CA TYR A 107 18.30 10.34 4.88
C TYR A 107 19.74 10.59 5.29
N PHE A 108 20.67 9.79 4.77
CA PHE A 108 22.11 10.01 4.93
C PHE A 108 22.79 10.16 3.58
N CYS A 109 23.89 10.91 3.56
CA CYS A 109 24.74 11.00 2.37
C CYS A 109 25.67 9.78 2.31
N PRO A 110 25.70 8.98 1.23
CA PRO A 110 26.63 7.85 1.12
C PRO A 110 28.11 8.29 1.11
N ARG A 111 28.39 9.53 0.66
CA ARG A 111 29.74 10.09 0.56
C ARG A 111 30.25 10.70 1.86
N CYS A 112 29.54 11.68 2.42
CA CYS A 112 29.98 12.42 3.61
C CYS A 112 29.25 12.01 4.90
N ARG A 113 28.33 11.04 4.82
CA ARG A 113 27.59 10.44 5.94
C ARG A 113 26.78 11.36 6.83
N ILE A 114 26.64 12.64 6.47
CA ILE A 114 25.73 13.56 7.13
C ILE A 114 24.30 13.02 7.05
N LEU A 115 23.57 13.11 8.15
CA LEU A 115 22.14 12.89 8.23
C LEU A 115 21.42 14.20 7.90
N LYS A 116 20.30 14.09 7.20
CA LYS A 116 19.43 15.20 6.86
C LYS A 116 18.00 14.72 6.94
N ARG A 117 17.16 15.51 7.60
CA ARG A 117 15.72 15.36 7.52
C ARG A 117 15.23 16.05 6.24
N ILE A 118 14.56 15.28 5.39
CA ILE A 118 13.91 15.76 4.17
C ILE A 118 12.46 16.06 4.51
N ALA A 119 11.91 17.13 3.95
CA ALA A 119 10.52 17.49 4.22
C ALA A 119 9.57 16.37 3.78
N TRP A 120 8.47 16.23 4.52
CA TRP A 120 7.44 15.25 4.19
C TRP A 120 6.89 15.54 2.79
N ASN A 121 6.74 14.48 2.00
CA ASN A 121 6.21 14.53 0.63
C ASN A 121 7.00 15.42 -0.37
N THR A 122 8.30 15.69 -0.11
CA THR A 122 9.22 16.22 -1.14
C THR A 122 9.18 15.33 -2.37
N GLN A 123 8.83 15.91 -3.52
CA GLN A 123 8.69 15.18 -4.78
C GLN A 123 10.04 14.67 -5.31
N SER A 124 10.00 13.51 -5.94
CA SER A 124 11.18 12.89 -6.55
C SER A 124 11.42 13.47 -7.93
N SER A 125 12.55 14.15 -8.12
CA SER A 125 13.02 14.63 -9.42
C SER A 125 14.53 14.36 -9.53
N PRO A 126 15.07 14.03 -10.72
CA PRO A 126 16.50 13.78 -10.92
C PRO A 126 17.41 14.90 -10.39
N ASN A 127 16.91 16.14 -10.40
CA ASN A 127 17.60 17.34 -9.92
C ASN A 127 16.95 17.96 -8.67
N ALA A 128 16.14 17.21 -7.92
CA ALA A 128 15.57 17.69 -6.67
C ALA A 128 16.70 18.05 -5.69
N ALA A 129 16.99 19.35 -5.56
CA ALA A 129 18.07 19.87 -4.72
C ALA A 129 17.98 19.38 -3.27
N GLU A 130 16.75 19.17 -2.78
CA GLU A 130 16.47 18.67 -1.44
C GLU A 130 16.97 17.24 -1.22
N LEU A 131 16.92 16.38 -2.24
CA LEU A 131 17.39 14.99 -2.23
C LEU A 131 18.90 14.87 -2.49
N LYS A 132 19.57 15.99 -2.79
CA LYS A 132 21.02 16.04 -3.01
C LYS A 132 21.74 16.52 -1.76
N CYS A 133 22.91 15.95 -1.49
CA CYS A 133 23.72 16.39 -0.36
C CYS A 133 24.32 17.78 -0.61
N SER A 134 24.00 18.75 0.25
CA SER A 134 24.55 20.11 0.21
C SER A 134 25.59 20.39 1.30
N ASN A 135 26.06 19.36 2.02
CA ASN A 135 26.94 19.54 3.17
C ASN A 135 28.33 20.06 2.75
N MET A 136 28.78 21.12 3.43
CA MET A 136 30.08 21.76 3.24
C MET A 136 31.20 21.16 4.10
N GLY A 137 30.85 20.32 5.10
CA GLY A 137 31.85 19.60 5.90
C GLY A 137 32.23 18.24 5.30
N ARG A 138 33.49 17.82 5.47
CA ARG A 138 33.90 16.41 5.29
C ARG A 138 33.80 15.69 6.65
N ARG A 139 33.09 14.56 6.70
CA ARG A 139 33.01 13.70 7.90
C ARG A 139 33.65 12.32 7.71
N VAL A 140 34.01 11.98 6.47
CA VAL A 140 34.78 10.79 6.13
C VAL A 140 36.08 11.28 5.50
N GLU A 141 37.19 10.68 5.90
CA GLU A 141 38.50 10.95 5.32
C GLU A 141 38.49 10.63 3.82
N GLY A 142 39.08 11.50 3.00
CA GLY A 142 39.12 11.32 1.56
C GLY A 142 39.56 12.57 0.81
N LYS A 143 40.15 12.37 -0.38
CA LYS A 143 40.58 13.43 -1.30
C LYS A 143 39.39 13.82 -2.19
N GLY A 144 38.93 15.05 -2.10
CA GLY A 144 37.87 15.60 -2.96
C GLY A 144 37.03 16.69 -2.28
N ASP A 145 36.40 17.53 -3.09
CA ASP A 145 35.66 18.70 -2.60
C ASP A 145 34.43 18.32 -1.76
N PRO A 146 34.02 19.15 -0.78
CA PRO A 146 32.77 18.98 -0.06
C PRO A 146 31.56 18.74 -0.98
N CYS A 147 30.52 18.07 -0.50
CA CYS A 147 29.35 17.80 -1.33
C CYS A 147 28.67 19.09 -1.79
N GLY A 148 28.58 20.09 -0.92
CA GLY A 148 27.97 21.38 -1.24
C GLY A 148 28.72 22.23 -2.28
N SER A 149 30.03 22.07 -2.45
CA SER A 149 30.80 22.81 -3.47
C SER A 149 30.69 22.19 -4.87
N LEU A 150 30.19 20.96 -4.99
CA LEU A 150 29.92 20.36 -6.29
C LEU A 150 28.66 20.97 -6.94
N LYS A 151 28.66 21.03 -8.28
CA LYS A 151 27.47 21.29 -9.09
C LYS A 151 26.36 20.30 -8.71
N ILE A 152 25.11 20.76 -8.67
CA ILE A 152 23.95 19.98 -8.20
C ILE A 152 23.81 18.60 -8.86
N SER A 153 24.08 18.49 -10.16
CA SER A 153 24.04 17.23 -10.91
C SER A 153 25.10 16.22 -10.48
N ARG A 154 26.23 16.69 -9.93
CA ARG A 154 27.31 15.86 -9.40
C ARG A 154 27.22 15.61 -7.90
N ARG A 155 26.27 16.26 -7.20
CA ARG A 155 26.05 16.03 -5.77
C ARG A 155 25.53 14.60 -5.57
N PRO A 156 26.02 13.87 -4.56
CA PRO A 156 25.50 12.55 -4.26
C PRO A 156 24.03 12.64 -3.86
N THR A 157 23.22 11.72 -4.37
CA THR A 157 21.83 11.54 -3.94
C THR A 157 21.83 10.97 -2.53
N MET A 158 20.99 11.53 -1.67
CA MET A 158 20.82 11.08 -0.29
C MET A 158 20.05 9.76 -0.28
N SER A 159 20.44 8.83 0.59
CA SER A 159 19.80 7.52 0.73
C SER A 159 18.93 7.48 2.00
N PRO A 160 17.73 6.87 1.95
CA PRO A 160 16.87 6.79 3.13
C PRO A 160 17.57 5.98 4.23
N VAL A 161 17.37 6.39 5.48
CA VAL A 161 17.89 5.59 6.60
C VAL A 161 17.14 4.27 6.72
N ARG A 162 17.78 3.29 7.35
CA ARG A 162 17.24 1.93 7.51
C ARG A 162 16.50 1.69 8.82
N PHE A 163 16.54 2.63 9.76
CA PHE A 163 15.92 2.46 11.08
C PHE A 163 14.74 3.40 11.24
N VAL A 164 13.64 2.82 11.73
CA VAL A 164 12.39 3.51 12.06
C VAL A 164 11.89 2.95 13.39
N VAL A 165 10.88 3.57 13.99
CA VAL A 165 10.25 3.06 15.20
C VAL A 165 8.78 2.76 14.96
N ALA A 166 8.29 1.71 15.57
CA ALA A 166 6.91 1.24 15.42
C ALA A 166 6.36 0.74 16.76
N CYS A 167 5.04 0.83 16.96
CA CYS A 167 4.39 0.29 18.16
C CYS A 167 3.33 -0.78 17.80
N GLU A 168 2.85 -1.45 18.84
CA GLU A 168 1.84 -2.51 18.75
C GLU A 168 0.49 -2.02 18.18
N ASN A 169 0.14 -0.76 18.42
CA ASN A 169 -1.10 -0.17 17.88
C ASN A 169 -0.99 0.18 16.39
N GLY A 170 0.17 -0.10 15.79
CA GLY A 170 0.34 0.06 14.36
C GLY A 170 0.67 1.49 13.94
N HIS A 171 1.35 2.26 14.78
CA HIS A 171 1.98 3.54 14.42
C HIS A 171 3.41 3.31 13.93
N ILE A 172 3.93 4.23 13.12
CA ILE A 172 5.32 4.20 12.66
C ILE A 172 5.83 5.64 12.53
N SER A 173 7.03 5.88 13.03
CA SER A 173 7.67 7.19 12.92
C SER A 173 9.15 7.03 12.60
N ASP A 174 9.78 8.12 12.21
CA ASP A 174 11.23 8.16 12.06
C ASP A 174 11.92 7.79 13.39
N PHE A 175 13.09 7.13 13.30
CA PHE A 175 13.90 6.88 14.49
C PHE A 175 14.36 8.21 15.10
N PRO A 176 14.33 8.38 16.44
CA PRO A 176 14.64 9.66 17.10
C PRO A 176 16.15 9.92 17.15
N TRP A 177 16.78 10.11 15.98
CA TRP A 177 18.24 10.21 15.81
C TRP A 177 18.91 11.21 16.75
N SER A 178 18.35 12.42 16.85
CA SER A 178 18.90 13.47 17.70
C SER A 178 18.85 13.09 19.17
N ARG A 179 17.68 12.64 19.68
CA ARG A 179 17.53 12.23 21.08
C ARG A 179 18.38 11.00 21.41
N TRP A 180 18.50 10.04 20.47
CA TRP A 180 19.36 8.87 20.65
C TRP A 180 20.84 9.24 20.79
N ALA A 181 21.35 10.12 19.93
CA ALA A 181 22.74 10.56 19.94
C ALA A 181 23.14 11.32 21.23
N HIS A 182 22.18 11.98 21.87
CA HIS A 182 22.39 12.82 23.05
C HIS A 182 21.92 12.18 24.37
N GLN A 183 21.39 10.96 24.36
CA GLN A 183 20.81 10.34 25.56
C GLN A 183 21.77 10.26 26.76
N ASN A 184 23.08 10.17 26.51
CA ASN A 184 24.11 10.06 27.55
C ASN A 184 24.95 11.35 27.68
N SER A 185 24.52 12.47 27.11
CA SER A 185 25.25 13.74 27.22
C SER A 185 24.47 14.74 28.05
N ASP A 186 25.10 15.24 29.12
CA ASP A 186 24.57 16.34 29.95
C ASP A 186 24.72 17.72 29.28
N LYS A 187 25.12 17.74 28.01
CA LYS A 187 25.30 18.97 27.22
C LYS A 187 24.00 19.33 26.56
N ASP A 188 23.41 20.46 26.96
CA ASP A 188 22.35 21.11 26.20
C ASP A 188 22.87 21.46 24.80
N CYS A 189 22.46 20.67 23.82
CA CYS A 189 22.83 20.90 22.44
C CYS A 189 21.62 21.46 21.69
N ASP A 190 21.74 22.73 21.30
CA ASP A 190 20.91 23.43 20.31
C ASP A 190 20.97 22.79 18.90
N GLY A 191 21.67 21.65 18.77
CA GLY A 191 21.71 20.84 17.57
C GLY A 191 20.31 20.50 17.07
N GLY A 192 19.34 20.32 17.97
CA GLY A 192 17.92 20.21 17.60
C GLY A 192 17.63 19.12 16.57
N GLU A 193 16.38 19.05 16.11
CA GLU A 193 15.90 18.02 15.18
C GLU A 193 16.50 18.13 13.77
N ASN A 194 17.25 19.20 13.46
CA ASN A 194 17.90 19.46 12.18
C ASN A 194 19.44 19.58 12.31
N GLY A 195 20.00 19.16 13.44
CA GLY A 195 21.42 19.27 13.71
C GLY A 195 22.27 18.50 12.71
N SER A 196 23.51 18.94 12.58
CA SER A 196 24.56 18.28 11.77
C SER A 196 24.92 16.92 12.37
N LEU A 197 23.98 15.97 12.38
CA LEU A 197 24.20 14.58 12.76
C LEU A 197 24.89 13.86 11.60
N TYR A 198 25.66 12.83 11.90
CA TYR A 198 26.28 11.99 10.88
C TYR A 198 26.38 10.55 11.37
N LEU A 199 26.41 9.62 10.43
CA LEU A 199 26.64 8.21 10.68
C LEU A 199 28.10 7.87 10.39
N TYR A 200 28.71 7.03 11.20
CA TYR A 200 29.99 6.45 10.86
C TYR A 200 30.07 5.01 11.32
N SER A 201 30.99 4.28 10.71
CA SER A 201 31.20 2.88 11.00
C SER A 201 32.48 2.70 11.81
N THR A 202 32.42 1.88 12.85
CA THR A 202 33.58 1.44 13.63
C THR A 202 33.91 -0.03 13.28
N PRO A 203 35.11 -0.54 13.64
CA PRO A 203 35.48 -1.93 13.40
C PRO A 203 34.59 -2.97 14.13
N SER A 204 33.76 -2.53 15.08
CA SER A 204 32.87 -3.40 15.84
C SER A 204 31.85 -4.10 14.94
N ALA A 205 31.54 -5.37 15.24
CA ALA A 205 30.60 -6.14 14.46
C ALA A 205 29.15 -5.64 14.58
N GLY A 206 28.36 -5.82 13.51
CA GLY A 206 26.92 -5.60 13.51
C GLY A 206 26.49 -4.16 13.81
N LEU A 207 25.48 -4.00 14.67
CA LEU A 207 24.93 -2.70 15.05
C LEU A 207 25.86 -1.90 15.97
N ALA A 208 26.74 -2.56 16.71
CA ALA A 208 27.75 -1.90 17.53
C ALA A 208 28.72 -1.07 16.66
N GLY A 209 28.95 -1.54 15.44
CA GLY A 209 29.72 -0.88 14.40
C GLY A 209 29.08 0.37 13.83
N VAL A 210 27.84 0.73 14.16
CA VAL A 210 27.14 1.87 13.57
C VAL A 210 26.95 2.91 14.65
N VAL A 211 27.49 4.10 14.46
CA VAL A 211 27.45 5.17 15.46
C VAL A 211 26.83 6.42 14.84
N VAL A 212 25.93 7.07 15.59
CA VAL A 212 25.45 8.41 15.26
C VAL A 212 26.22 9.42 16.10
N GLY A 213 26.77 10.44 15.45
CA GLY A 213 27.50 11.53 16.10
C GLY A 213 26.87 12.89 15.80
N CYS A 214 27.02 13.83 16.73
CA CYS A 214 26.67 15.23 16.58
C CYS A 214 27.94 16.06 16.34
N VAL A 215 27.96 16.84 15.27
CA VAL A 215 29.10 17.72 14.94
C VAL A 215 29.28 18.85 15.95
N LYS A 216 28.19 19.38 16.51
CA LYS A 216 28.23 20.59 17.34
C LYS A 216 28.83 20.32 18.73
N CYS A 217 28.31 19.31 19.43
CA CYS A 217 28.68 19.02 20.83
C CYS A 217 29.60 17.80 21.00
N ASN A 218 29.89 17.10 19.89
CA ASN A 218 30.66 15.86 19.84
C ASN A 218 30.02 14.65 20.59
N SER A 219 28.76 14.78 21.02
CA SER A 219 27.99 13.65 21.54
C SER A 219 27.85 12.58 20.46
N ASN A 220 28.05 11.33 20.84
CA ASN A 220 27.88 10.21 19.94
C ASN A 220 27.32 9.01 20.69
N ARG A 221 26.64 8.14 19.96
CA ARG A 221 26.12 6.90 20.52
C ARG A 221 26.02 5.81 19.47
N SER A 222 26.47 4.62 19.84
CA SER A 222 26.31 3.42 19.03
C SER A 222 24.83 3.06 18.86
N MET A 223 24.50 2.38 17.76
CA MET A 223 23.21 1.74 17.55
C MET A 223 23.12 0.37 18.25
N ALA A 224 24.18 -0.07 18.94
CA ALA A 224 24.12 -1.19 19.87
C ALA A 224 22.98 -1.00 20.87
N GLY A 225 22.17 -2.04 21.06
CA GLY A 225 21.04 -2.00 21.97
C GLY A 225 19.83 -1.19 21.49
N ALA A 226 19.89 -0.50 20.34
CA ALA A 226 18.77 0.29 19.84
C ALA A 226 17.50 -0.53 19.55
N PHE A 227 17.65 -1.85 19.36
CA PHE A 227 16.57 -2.80 19.11
C PHE A 227 16.13 -3.56 20.37
N GLN A 228 16.73 -3.27 21.54
CA GLN A 228 16.30 -3.88 22.79
C GLN A 228 14.90 -3.39 23.17
N LYS A 229 14.13 -4.29 23.78
CA LYS A 229 12.81 -3.97 24.30
C LYS A 229 12.89 -2.81 25.29
N ASP A 230 11.94 -1.88 25.20
CA ASP A 230 11.76 -0.72 26.09
C ASP A 230 12.94 0.28 26.17
N VAL A 231 13.99 0.13 25.33
CA VAL A 231 15.15 1.05 25.32
C VAL A 231 14.75 2.49 24.99
N LEU A 232 13.64 2.65 24.25
CA LEU A 232 13.12 3.94 23.82
C LEU A 232 12.19 4.61 24.85
N HIS A 233 11.88 3.98 25.98
CA HIS A 233 11.03 4.56 27.02
C HIS A 233 11.57 5.91 27.54
N ARG A 234 12.91 6.04 27.66
CA ARG A 234 13.54 7.32 28.08
C ARG A 234 13.42 8.43 27.02
N ILE A 235 13.29 8.07 25.75
CA ILE A 235 13.16 9.01 24.63
C ILE A 235 11.69 9.38 24.38
N PHE A 236 10.78 8.46 24.68
CA PHE A 236 9.33 8.60 24.56
C PHE A 236 8.65 8.34 25.93
N PRO A 237 8.85 9.22 26.92
CA PRO A 237 8.30 9.03 28.27
C PRO A 237 6.76 9.05 28.28
N SER A 238 6.13 9.74 27.34
CA SER A 238 4.68 9.81 27.18
C SER A 238 4.09 8.70 26.30
N GLY A 239 4.88 7.68 25.97
CA GLY A 239 4.49 6.62 25.05
C GLY A 239 4.69 6.97 23.58
N CYS A 240 4.13 6.12 22.72
CA CYS A 240 4.25 6.23 21.27
C CYS A 240 3.70 7.58 20.75
N PRO A 241 4.39 8.22 19.79
CA PRO A 241 3.92 9.49 19.22
C PRO A 241 2.64 9.36 18.38
N GLY A 242 2.20 8.14 18.06
CA GLY A 242 0.93 7.92 17.36
C GLY A 242 0.95 8.25 15.87
N GLU A 243 2.12 8.43 15.27
CA GLU A 243 2.25 8.89 13.88
C GLU A 243 1.83 7.81 12.87
N ARG A 244 1.07 8.25 11.85
CA ARG A 244 0.66 7.48 10.67
C ARG A 244 1.02 8.29 9.42
N PRO A 245 2.30 8.31 9.02
CA PRO A 245 2.82 9.20 7.97
C PRO A 245 2.11 9.05 6.62
N TRP A 246 1.52 7.88 6.34
CA TRP A 246 0.74 7.61 5.14
C TRP A 246 -0.62 8.33 5.08
N LEU A 247 -1.12 8.83 6.22
CA LEU A 247 -2.31 9.70 6.30
C LEU A 247 -1.96 11.19 6.27
N GLY A 248 -0.67 11.51 6.15
CA GLY A 248 -0.16 12.87 6.13
C GLY A 248 0.11 13.48 7.51
N PRO A 249 0.44 14.78 7.58
CA PRO A 249 0.95 15.43 8.79
C PRO A 249 -0.04 15.45 9.96
N LYS A 250 -1.35 15.36 9.68
CA LYS A 250 -2.42 15.29 10.69
C LYS A 250 -2.78 13.86 11.09
N GLY A 251 -2.09 12.86 10.54
CA GLY A 251 -2.32 11.44 10.77
C GLY A 251 -1.83 10.95 12.13
N VAL A 252 -2.15 11.65 13.21
CA VAL A 252 -1.72 11.30 14.57
C VAL A 252 -2.91 10.70 15.33
N GLU A 253 -2.63 9.78 16.24
CA GLU A 253 -3.61 9.15 17.14
C GLU A 253 -3.03 9.13 18.56
N GLU A 254 -3.88 9.17 19.60
CA GLU A 254 -3.38 9.04 20.96
C GLU A 254 -2.91 7.60 21.25
N CYS A 255 -1.67 7.44 21.69
CA CYS A 255 -1.04 6.12 21.90
C CYS A 255 -0.08 6.17 23.10
N ARG A 256 -0.63 6.38 24.31
CA ARG A 256 0.16 6.60 25.53
C ARG A 256 0.54 5.30 26.26
N ASP A 257 -0.13 4.20 25.94
CA ASP A 257 -0.02 2.91 26.60
C ASP A 257 1.06 1.99 26.00
N LYS A 258 1.64 2.37 24.86
CA LYS A 258 2.64 1.56 24.15
C LYS A 258 3.98 2.28 24.04
N ILE A 259 5.07 1.57 24.28
CA ILE A 259 6.43 2.04 23.99
C ILE A 259 6.81 1.58 22.57
N PRO A 260 7.22 2.50 21.68
CA PRO A 260 7.64 2.11 20.35
C PRO A 260 8.98 1.36 20.39
N GLN A 261 9.18 0.46 19.43
CA GLN A 261 10.42 -0.30 19.24
C GLN A 261 11.08 0.05 17.91
N THR A 262 12.41 0.02 17.91
CA THR A 262 13.19 0.18 16.68
C THR A 262 13.06 -1.06 15.82
N ILE A 263 12.79 -0.85 14.53
CA ILE A 263 12.76 -1.90 13.53
C ILE A 263 13.56 -1.46 12.30
N GLN A 264 13.92 -2.42 11.46
CA GLN A 264 14.47 -2.09 10.15
C GLN A 264 13.33 -1.78 9.19
N ARG A 265 13.48 -0.71 8.41
CA ARG A 265 12.51 -0.24 7.42
C ARG A 265 12.03 -1.34 6.45
N GLY A 266 12.95 -2.22 6.04
CA GLY A 266 12.67 -3.34 5.14
C GLY A 266 12.46 -4.69 5.85
N ALA A 267 12.37 -4.72 7.18
CA ALA A 267 12.09 -5.96 7.88
C ALA A 267 10.66 -6.43 7.64
N SER A 268 10.44 -7.75 7.64
CA SER A 268 9.10 -8.34 7.50
C SER A 268 8.13 -7.86 8.57
N ASN A 269 8.63 -7.45 9.75
CA ASN A 269 7.83 -6.89 10.83
C ASN A 269 7.50 -5.40 10.72
N ALA A 270 7.96 -4.71 9.66
CA ALA A 270 7.59 -3.33 9.40
C ALA A 270 6.16 -3.19 8.87
N TYR A 271 5.67 -4.21 8.16
CA TYR A 271 4.31 -4.23 7.64
C TYR A 271 3.80 -5.66 7.52
N PHE A 272 2.65 -5.91 8.13
CA PHE A 272 1.89 -7.15 7.93
C PHE A 272 0.49 -6.80 7.45
N ALA A 273 0.11 -7.38 6.32
CA ALA A 273 -1.25 -7.30 5.84
C ALA A 273 -2.14 -8.34 6.53
N LYS A 274 -3.23 -7.91 7.17
CA LYS A 274 -4.33 -8.83 7.54
C LYS A 274 -5.13 -9.27 6.33
N VAL A 275 -4.66 -10.35 5.71
CA VAL A 275 -5.29 -11.01 4.55
C VAL A 275 -6.62 -11.65 4.92
N VAL A 276 -7.72 -11.09 4.41
CA VAL A 276 -9.06 -11.71 4.47
C VAL A 276 -9.52 -12.06 3.08
N SER A 277 -9.76 -13.34 2.81
CA SER A 277 -10.20 -13.81 1.51
C SER A 277 -11.68 -14.17 1.44
N SER A 278 -12.28 -13.79 0.32
CA SER A 278 -13.62 -14.18 -0.13
C SER A 278 -13.44 -14.90 -1.46
N ILE A 279 -13.94 -16.13 -1.55
CA ILE A 279 -14.21 -16.77 -2.85
C ILE A 279 -15.72 -16.73 -3.06
N LEU A 280 -16.17 -15.97 -4.05
CA LEU A 280 -17.54 -16.05 -4.52
C LEU A 280 -17.61 -17.22 -5.49
N ILE A 281 -18.21 -18.31 -5.03
CA ILE A 281 -18.70 -19.37 -5.91
C ILE A 281 -20.18 -19.05 -6.07
N PRO A 282 -20.61 -18.43 -7.18
CA PRO A 282 -22.02 -18.10 -7.34
C PRO A 282 -22.82 -19.40 -7.24
N PRO A 283 -23.99 -19.39 -6.55
CA PRO A 283 -24.92 -20.50 -6.63
C PRO A 283 -25.59 -20.41 -8.00
N TYR A 284 -24.87 -20.78 -9.05
CA TYR A 284 -25.57 -21.17 -10.26
C TYR A 284 -26.21 -22.51 -9.92
N SER A 285 -27.52 -22.51 -9.62
CA SER A 285 -28.25 -23.72 -9.94
C SER A 285 -27.92 -24.05 -11.40
N ALA A 286 -27.63 -25.31 -11.71
CA ALA A 286 -27.30 -25.72 -13.07
C ALA A 286 -28.34 -25.17 -14.08
N GLN A 287 -29.58 -24.99 -13.62
CA GLN A 287 -30.69 -24.39 -14.35
C GLN A 287 -30.47 -22.91 -14.70
N ILE A 288 -30.07 -22.04 -13.76
CA ILE A 288 -29.82 -20.62 -14.07
C ILE A 288 -28.64 -20.48 -15.02
N GLN A 289 -27.59 -21.30 -14.87
CA GLN A 289 -26.46 -21.23 -15.80
C GLN A 289 -26.83 -21.70 -17.20
N GLN A 290 -27.61 -22.77 -17.33
CA GLN A 290 -28.16 -23.19 -18.62
C GLN A 290 -29.00 -22.08 -19.28
N ILE A 291 -29.72 -21.28 -18.49
CA ILE A 291 -30.50 -20.14 -19.00
C ILE A 291 -29.61 -18.97 -19.41
N LEU A 292 -28.55 -18.68 -18.66
CA LEU A 292 -27.63 -17.58 -18.96
C LEU A 292 -26.63 -17.91 -20.09
N ASP A 293 -26.30 -19.19 -20.28
CA ASP A 293 -25.42 -19.67 -21.36
C ASP A 293 -26.13 -19.67 -22.74
N ARG A 294 -27.45 -19.46 -22.76
CA ARG A 294 -28.25 -19.35 -23.99
C ARG A 294 -27.97 -18.02 -24.71
N PRO A 295 -27.48 -18.05 -25.98
CA PRO A 295 -27.11 -16.84 -26.72
C PRO A 295 -28.25 -15.85 -26.95
N ASP A 296 -29.48 -16.37 -27.11
CA ASP A 296 -30.70 -15.59 -27.33
C ASP A 296 -31.10 -14.77 -26.09
N ILE A 297 -31.00 -15.38 -24.90
CA ILE A 297 -31.26 -14.70 -23.64
C ILE A 297 -30.20 -13.64 -23.34
N TRP A 298 -28.95 -13.92 -23.71
CA TRP A 298 -27.85 -12.98 -23.52
C TRP A 298 -28.01 -11.70 -24.34
N ALA A 299 -28.39 -11.83 -25.61
CA ALA A 299 -28.66 -10.69 -26.50
C ALA A 299 -29.82 -9.82 -25.98
N GLU A 300 -30.86 -10.45 -25.40
CA GLU A 300 -31.96 -9.72 -24.78
C GLU A 300 -31.49 -8.93 -23.54
N ILE A 301 -30.69 -9.52 -22.65
CA ILE A 301 -30.15 -8.83 -21.45
C ILE A 301 -29.29 -7.61 -21.82
N GLU A 302 -28.48 -7.71 -22.88
CA GLU A 302 -27.68 -6.59 -23.37
C GLU A 302 -28.54 -5.46 -23.96
N SER A 303 -29.72 -5.80 -24.50
CA SER A 303 -30.65 -4.86 -25.13
C SER A 303 -31.63 -4.18 -24.17
N LEU A 304 -31.71 -4.61 -22.90
CA LEU A 304 -32.69 -4.07 -21.94
C LEU A 304 -32.32 -2.64 -21.50
N PRO A 305 -33.25 -1.67 -21.62
CA PRO A 305 -33.12 -0.42 -20.91
C PRO A 305 -33.36 -0.70 -19.42
N THR A 306 -32.30 -0.70 -18.62
CA THR A 306 -32.39 -0.88 -17.18
C THR A 306 -33.09 0.32 -16.55
N VAL A 307 -34.41 0.22 -16.38
CA VAL A 307 -35.17 1.12 -15.50
C VAL A 307 -34.72 0.80 -14.07
N ASP A 308 -34.18 1.79 -13.38
CA ASP A 308 -33.67 1.73 -12.00
C ASP A 308 -32.49 0.77 -11.75
N GLY A 309 -31.85 0.25 -12.80
CA GLY A 309 -30.69 -0.62 -12.64
C GLY A 309 -31.02 -1.98 -12.02
N SER A 310 -32.28 -2.44 -12.07
CA SER A 310 -32.67 -3.78 -11.62
C SER A 310 -33.02 -4.68 -12.81
N VAL A 311 -32.25 -5.76 -12.98
CA VAL A 311 -32.53 -6.85 -13.94
C VAL A 311 -33.46 -7.91 -13.33
N GLU A 312 -33.80 -7.79 -12.05
CA GLU A 312 -34.57 -8.79 -11.31
C GLU A 312 -35.98 -9.03 -11.89
N PRO A 313 -36.78 -8.00 -12.27
CA PRO A 313 -38.11 -8.22 -12.83
C PRO A 313 -38.05 -9.02 -14.13
N PHE A 314 -37.07 -8.72 -14.98
CA PHE A 314 -36.84 -9.45 -16.24
C PHE A 314 -36.43 -10.90 -15.99
N LEU A 315 -35.47 -11.13 -15.11
CA LEU A 315 -35.00 -12.48 -14.79
C LEU A 315 -36.11 -13.34 -14.16
N ARG A 316 -37.00 -12.76 -13.34
CA ARG A 316 -38.19 -13.45 -12.81
C ARG A 316 -39.18 -13.85 -13.90
N ILE A 317 -39.43 -12.97 -14.86
CA ILE A 317 -40.32 -13.25 -16.01
C ILE A 317 -39.72 -14.38 -16.88
N LYS A 318 -38.43 -14.31 -17.20
CA LYS A 318 -37.76 -15.36 -17.99
C LYS A 318 -37.65 -16.69 -17.25
N ALA A 319 -37.35 -16.69 -15.96
CA ALA A 319 -37.35 -17.91 -15.14
C ALA A 319 -38.73 -18.59 -15.18
N LYS A 320 -39.80 -17.82 -15.04
CA LYS A 320 -41.19 -18.32 -15.16
C LYS A 320 -41.47 -18.90 -16.55
N ASN A 321 -41.06 -18.21 -17.62
CA ASN A 321 -41.26 -18.68 -19.00
C ASN A 321 -40.48 -19.96 -19.33
N LEU A 322 -39.39 -20.22 -18.61
CA LEU A 322 -38.54 -21.40 -18.76
C LEU A 322 -38.90 -22.52 -17.76
N GLY A 323 -39.99 -22.36 -17.01
CA GLY A 323 -40.49 -23.36 -16.06
C GLY A 323 -39.64 -23.51 -14.79
N VAL A 324 -38.81 -22.52 -14.47
CA VAL A 324 -37.98 -22.50 -13.24
C VAL A 324 -38.68 -21.69 -12.16
N ASP A 325 -38.73 -22.21 -10.92
CA ASP A 325 -39.35 -21.53 -9.79
C ASP A 325 -38.67 -20.16 -9.52
N PRO A 326 -39.40 -19.03 -9.69
CA PRO A 326 -38.85 -17.70 -9.49
C PRO A 326 -38.54 -17.36 -8.03
N THR A 327 -39.01 -18.13 -7.05
CA THR A 327 -38.87 -17.80 -5.62
C THR A 327 -37.64 -18.42 -4.96
N LEU A 328 -37.20 -19.59 -5.45
CA LEU A 328 -36.00 -20.30 -4.98
C LEU A 328 -34.70 -19.68 -5.50
N SER A 329 -34.74 -19.06 -6.69
CA SER A 329 -33.58 -18.53 -7.42
C SER A 329 -33.08 -17.17 -6.88
N PHE A 330 -33.96 -16.19 -6.68
CA PHE A 330 -33.54 -14.79 -6.55
C PHE A 330 -33.25 -14.31 -5.13
N LYS A 331 -33.72 -15.01 -4.08
CA LYS A 331 -33.39 -14.71 -2.66
C LYS A 331 -31.88 -14.70 -2.40
N GLN A 332 -31.10 -15.44 -3.18
CA GLN A 332 -29.64 -15.49 -3.06
C GLN A 332 -28.94 -14.31 -3.78
N TYR A 333 -29.59 -13.74 -4.80
CA TYR A 333 -29.07 -12.63 -5.62
C TYR A 333 -29.37 -11.23 -5.05
N GLU A 334 -30.41 -11.07 -4.23
CA GLU A 334 -30.72 -9.83 -3.50
C GLU A 334 -29.53 -9.33 -2.65
N SER A 335 -28.67 -10.25 -2.18
CA SER A 335 -27.51 -9.91 -1.35
C SER A 335 -26.24 -9.54 -2.12
N VAL A 336 -26.28 -9.57 -3.46
CA VAL A 336 -25.13 -9.37 -4.38
C VAL A 336 -25.33 -8.15 -5.29
N ALA A 337 -26.45 -7.44 -5.20
CA ALA A 337 -26.77 -6.34 -6.11
C ALA A 337 -26.32 -4.97 -5.57
N PRO A 338 -25.30 -4.37 -6.19
CA PRO A 338 -25.30 -2.94 -6.42
C PRO A 338 -25.29 -2.70 -7.93
N THR A 339 -26.47 -2.39 -8.48
CA THR A 339 -26.76 -1.90 -9.84
C THR A 339 -26.43 -2.81 -11.04
N ALA A 340 -27.38 -2.94 -11.96
CA ALA A 340 -27.34 -3.77 -13.18
C ALA A 340 -26.10 -3.56 -14.07
N ARG A 341 -25.47 -2.38 -14.01
CA ARG A 341 -24.23 -2.07 -14.76
C ARG A 341 -23.04 -2.91 -14.29
N TRP A 342 -22.98 -3.26 -13.00
CA TRP A 342 -21.96 -4.14 -12.46
C TRP A 342 -22.15 -5.58 -12.95
N MET A 343 -23.40 -6.05 -13.00
CA MET A 343 -23.78 -7.36 -13.54
C MET A 343 -23.39 -7.51 -15.02
N GLN A 344 -23.65 -6.50 -15.86
CA GLN A 344 -23.25 -6.49 -17.27
C GLN A 344 -21.72 -6.61 -17.45
N LYS A 345 -20.92 -5.94 -16.60
CA LYS A 345 -19.45 -5.94 -16.69
C LYS A 345 -18.77 -7.17 -16.07
N ALA A 346 -19.35 -7.71 -14.99
CA ALA A 346 -18.91 -8.96 -14.37
C ALA A 346 -19.18 -10.18 -15.28
N MET A 347 -20.28 -10.15 -16.03
CA MET A 347 -20.72 -11.26 -16.87
C MET A 347 -20.15 -11.23 -18.30
N SER A 348 -19.75 -10.07 -18.85
CA SER A 348 -19.03 -10.01 -20.14
C SER A 348 -17.59 -10.55 -20.06
N CYS A 349 -17.02 -10.66 -18.86
CA CYS A 349 -15.76 -11.34 -18.60
C CYS A 349 -15.96 -12.87 -18.54
N ARG A 350 -16.20 -13.52 -19.69
CA ARG A 350 -16.15 -14.98 -19.82
C ARG A 350 -14.83 -15.51 -19.21
N ARG A 351 -14.94 -16.28 -18.12
CA ARG A 351 -13.87 -17.06 -17.43
C ARG A 351 -12.91 -16.34 -16.46
N LYS A 352 -13.38 -15.54 -15.49
CA LYS A 352 -12.47 -15.03 -14.45
C LYS A 352 -13.04 -15.21 -13.04
N TYR A 353 -12.52 -16.22 -12.35
CA TYR A 353 -12.68 -16.39 -10.90
C TYR A 353 -12.06 -15.19 -10.17
N VAL A 354 -12.77 -14.69 -9.16
CA VAL A 354 -12.36 -13.52 -8.37
C VAL A 354 -12.05 -13.96 -6.95
N ILE A 355 -10.79 -13.83 -6.57
CA ILE A 355 -10.32 -13.98 -5.17
C ILE A 355 -10.27 -12.56 -4.58
N ALA A 356 -10.49 -12.40 -3.27
CA ALA A 356 -10.26 -11.13 -2.56
C ALA A 356 -9.25 -11.37 -1.42
N MET A 357 -8.58 -10.33 -0.91
CA MET A 357 -7.56 -10.42 0.17
C MET A 357 -7.38 -9.07 0.86
N MET A 358 -7.87 -8.89 2.09
CA MET A 358 -7.74 -7.64 2.87
C MET A 358 -6.39 -7.38 3.51
N SER A 359 -6.18 -6.20 4.10
CA SER A 359 -4.94 -5.87 4.81
C SER A 359 -5.23 -4.85 5.89
N THR A 360 -5.16 -5.26 7.15
CA THR A 360 -5.15 -4.35 8.29
C THR A 360 -3.91 -4.66 9.13
N ARG A 361 -3.38 -3.66 9.83
CA ARG A 361 -2.21 -3.83 10.71
C ARG A 361 -2.66 -4.50 12.01
N HIS A 362 -2.14 -5.69 12.31
CA HIS A 362 -2.37 -6.37 13.59
C HIS A 362 -1.01 -6.71 14.21
N MET A 363 -0.72 -6.16 15.38
CA MET A 363 0.16 -6.81 16.35
C MET A 363 -0.77 -7.36 17.45
N GLU A 364 -0.62 -8.65 17.74
CA GLU A 364 -1.32 -9.29 18.85
C GLU A 364 -0.85 -8.63 20.15
N VAL A 365 -1.70 -7.76 20.72
CA VAL A 365 -2.18 -7.77 22.11
C VAL A 365 -3.19 -6.62 22.24
N LEU A 366 -4.47 -7.00 22.26
CA LEU A 366 -5.64 -6.24 22.76
C LEU A 366 -5.94 -4.86 22.10
N GLY A 367 -6.71 -4.93 21.01
CA GLY A 367 -7.98 -4.20 20.91
C GLY A 367 -7.97 -2.68 20.75
N ARG A 368 -7.60 -2.18 19.56
CA ARG A 368 -8.27 -1.09 18.79
C ARG A 368 -7.62 -0.99 17.41
N GLN A 369 -8.43 -0.84 16.35
CA GLN A 369 -8.01 -1.07 14.96
C GLN A 369 -8.17 0.19 14.10
N SER A 370 -7.10 0.61 13.42
CA SER A 370 -7.18 1.44 12.21
C SER A 370 -7.05 0.52 10.99
N LEU A 371 -7.97 0.67 10.03
CA LEU A 371 -8.28 -0.36 9.04
C LEU A 371 -8.06 0.17 7.62
N SER A 372 -7.01 -0.30 6.97
CA SER A 372 -6.96 -0.36 5.52
C SER A 372 -7.58 -1.68 5.05
N VAL A 373 -7.93 -1.77 3.76
CA VAL A 373 -8.54 -2.95 3.17
C VAL A 373 -7.86 -3.17 1.83
N THR A 374 -7.19 -4.29 1.68
CA THR A 374 -6.63 -4.71 0.39
C THR A 374 -7.60 -5.69 -0.30
N ILE A 375 -7.51 -5.98 -1.60
CA ILE A 375 -8.28 -7.08 -2.22
C ILE A 375 -7.40 -7.73 -3.30
N SER A 376 -7.05 -9.02 -3.16
CA SER A 376 -6.28 -9.79 -4.15
C SER A 376 -7.10 -10.77 -4.97
N ILE A 377 -7.25 -10.43 -6.24
CA ILE A 377 -7.83 -11.26 -7.29
C ILE A 377 -6.72 -12.09 -7.94
N ARG A 378 -6.48 -13.29 -7.42
CA ARG A 378 -5.60 -14.28 -8.06
C ARG A 378 -6.34 -14.95 -9.23
N ARG A 379 -5.73 -14.93 -10.42
CA ARG A 379 -6.14 -15.75 -11.58
C ARG A 379 -5.31 -17.03 -11.56
N GLU A 380 -5.94 -18.17 -11.31
CA GLU A 380 -5.29 -19.47 -11.58
C GLU A 380 -5.66 -19.90 -13.00
N PHE A 381 -4.64 -20.12 -13.82
CA PHE A 381 -4.79 -20.79 -15.11
C PHE A 381 -4.70 -22.30 -14.85
N PRO A 382 -5.66 -23.13 -15.31
CA PRO A 382 -5.51 -24.57 -15.20
C PRO A 382 -4.32 -25.01 -16.04
N SER A 383 -3.40 -25.73 -15.40
CA SER A 383 -2.35 -26.52 -16.03
C SER A 383 -2.96 -27.45 -17.06
N ARG A 384 -2.50 -27.36 -18.31
CA ARG A 384 -2.82 -28.36 -19.33
C ARG A 384 -2.14 -29.67 -18.93
N THR A 385 -2.91 -30.58 -18.36
CA THR A 385 -2.59 -32.01 -18.38
C THR A 385 -2.73 -32.47 -19.82
N ILE A 386 -1.63 -32.53 -20.56
CA ILE A 386 -1.60 -33.21 -21.86
C ILE A 386 -1.67 -34.71 -21.56
N ARG A 387 -2.85 -35.30 -21.77
CA ARG A 387 -2.99 -36.72 -22.08
C ARG A 387 -3.49 -36.81 -23.51
N ILE A 388 -2.67 -37.34 -24.40
CA ILE A 388 -3.12 -37.93 -25.65
C ILE A 388 -2.48 -39.31 -25.69
N GLY A 389 -3.34 -40.33 -25.81
CA GLY A 389 -2.99 -41.73 -25.78
C GLY A 389 -2.43 -42.26 -27.11
N SER A 390 -2.00 -43.50 -27.02
CA SER A 390 -1.62 -44.44 -28.08
C SER A 390 -2.72 -44.62 -29.14
N ASP A 391 -2.37 -44.56 -30.43
CA ASP A 391 -2.21 -45.79 -31.24
C ASP A 391 -1.71 -45.53 -32.68
N ASN A 392 -0.91 -46.50 -33.12
CA ASN A 392 -0.35 -46.86 -34.43
C ASN A 392 -0.95 -46.29 -35.73
N SER A 393 -0.08 -45.92 -36.67
CA SER A 393 -0.02 -46.53 -38.03
C SER A 393 1.20 -46.06 -38.86
N SER A 394 2.17 -46.97 -38.97
CA SER A 394 2.89 -47.42 -40.17
C SER A 394 3.12 -46.52 -41.41
N ARG A 395 4.37 -46.66 -41.94
CA ARG A 395 4.86 -46.60 -43.34
C ARG A 395 5.49 -45.30 -43.82
N GLY A 396 6.72 -45.44 -44.33
CA GLY A 396 7.45 -44.48 -45.14
C GLY A 396 8.91 -44.44 -44.78
#